data_AF-S3UVQ1-F1
#
_entry.id   AF-S3UVQ1-F1
#
_cell.length_a   1.000
_cell.length_b   1.000
_cell.length_c   1.000
_cell.angle_alpha   90.00
_cell.angle_beta   90.00
_cell.angle_gamma   90.00
#
_symmetry.space_group_name_H-M   'P 1'
#
loop_
_entity.id
_entity.type
_entity.pdbx_description
1 polymer ?
#
loop_
_entity_poly.entity_id
_entity_poly.type
_entity_poly.pdbx_seq_one_letter_code
_entity_poly.pdbx_strand_id
1 'polypeptide(L)'
;MNLEFAKWNRLIQAMEARKRIVLHGVVLSSFYKTNLENYLRFCLEFYRKTDLLPPLLSLLSTLLERAYRENCLDSYFKSKGWNSASDDFAEREEEFRNTWDFSDPLSVRPVLKEQGFYLKTTISHNQTGLAVEISNNAIIPLESEEDLTEYLSRAKSYQNISEYYEDYPFDEEGKEIGLALSLVQFKEIGIKPNILRYDTPEGMHVFRIELPFGEKYESLVERIEKDEELLPFPEYFIKEDEILEPWKLSTCKHCGRTVDDRIFFPVVPIDVPLRIVSDLPMDVGICAWCLSSYI
;
A
#
# COMPACT_ATOMS: atom_id res chain seq x y z
N MET A 1 -31.01 14.62 26.95
CA MET A 1 -30.98 13.28 27.60
C MET A 1 -31.56 12.19 26.68
N ASN A 2 -32.86 12.20 26.33
CA ASN A 2 -33.46 11.13 25.49
C ASN A 2 -32.81 10.90 24.11
N LEU A 3 -32.28 11.94 23.46
CA LEU A 3 -31.66 11.80 22.12
C LEU A 3 -30.29 11.10 22.16
N GLU A 4 -29.50 11.38 23.19
CA GLU A 4 -28.16 10.79 23.40
C GLU A 4 -28.28 9.31 23.81
N PHE A 5 -29.22 8.98 24.71
CA PHE A 5 -29.53 7.59 25.06
C PHE A 5 -30.04 6.77 23.86
N ALA A 6 -30.86 7.36 22.98
CA ALA A 6 -31.34 6.68 21.79
C ALA A 6 -30.23 6.45 20.75
N LYS A 7 -29.31 7.40 20.58
CA LYS A 7 -28.10 7.21 19.76
C LYS A 7 -27.21 6.10 20.33
N TRP A 8 -27.02 6.08 21.65
CA TRP A 8 -26.22 5.07 22.34
C TRP A 8 -26.78 3.67 22.15
N ASN A 9 -28.10 3.47 22.34
CA ASN A 9 -28.74 2.18 22.11
C ASN A 9 -28.67 1.74 20.64
N ARG A 10 -28.77 2.67 19.69
CA ARG A 10 -28.58 2.36 18.26
C ARG A 10 -27.15 1.96 17.94
N LEU A 11 -26.16 2.58 18.58
CA LEU A 11 -24.75 2.20 18.44
C LEU A 11 -24.50 0.81 19.03
N ILE A 12 -25.03 0.50 20.21
CA ILE A 12 -24.93 -0.86 20.79
C ILE A 12 -25.54 -1.90 19.84
N GLN A 13 -26.76 -1.66 19.35
CA GLN A 13 -27.41 -2.57 18.39
C GLN A 13 -26.64 -2.70 17.07
N ALA A 14 -26.03 -1.61 16.59
CA ALA A 14 -25.19 -1.64 15.40
C ALA A 14 -23.91 -2.46 15.65
N MET A 15 -23.33 -2.36 16.85
CA MET A 15 -22.15 -3.13 17.23
C MET A 15 -22.45 -4.62 17.36
N GLU A 16 -23.54 -4.98 18.02
CA GLU A 16 -24.01 -6.37 18.14
C GLU A 16 -24.30 -6.98 16.76
N ALA A 17 -24.87 -6.18 15.86
CA ALA A 17 -25.13 -6.57 14.47
C ALA A 17 -23.88 -6.50 13.55
N ARG A 18 -22.70 -6.14 14.08
CA ARG A 18 -21.43 -6.01 13.33
C ARG A 18 -21.56 -5.12 12.09
N LYS A 19 -22.34 -4.05 12.19
CA LYS A 19 -22.55 -3.13 11.06
C LYS A 19 -21.30 -2.31 10.83
N ARG A 20 -20.81 -2.32 9.58
CA ARG A 20 -19.77 -1.38 9.15
C ARG A 20 -20.26 0.07 9.34
N ILE A 21 -19.35 0.93 9.75
CA ILE A 21 -19.60 2.36 9.90
C ILE A 21 -18.80 3.11 8.85
N VAL A 22 -19.47 4.04 8.17
CA VAL A 22 -18.87 4.83 7.10
C VAL A 22 -19.01 6.30 7.47
N LEU A 23 -17.88 6.95 7.68
CA LEU A 23 -17.77 8.40 7.78
C LEU A 23 -17.48 8.92 6.38
N HIS A 24 -18.34 9.81 5.91
CA HIS A 24 -18.20 10.44 4.60
C HIS A 24 -18.04 11.94 4.79
N GLY A 25 -16.94 12.47 4.29
CA GLY A 25 -16.60 13.88 4.31
C GLY A 25 -16.04 14.34 2.98
N VAL A 26 -15.82 15.64 2.89
CA VAL A 26 -15.02 16.27 1.81
C VAL A 26 -13.75 16.86 2.41
N VAL A 27 -13.84 17.33 3.66
CA VAL A 27 -12.77 17.99 4.39
C VAL A 27 -12.60 17.36 5.77
N LEU A 28 -11.40 17.45 6.33
CA LEU A 28 -11.10 16.97 7.67
C LEU A 28 -11.55 17.97 8.74
N SER A 29 -12.86 18.10 8.91
CA SER A 29 -13.46 19.00 9.93
C SER A 29 -13.28 18.47 11.36
N SER A 30 -13.40 19.37 12.35
CA SER A 30 -13.45 19.00 13.77
C SER A 30 -14.55 17.98 14.07
N PHE A 31 -15.73 18.13 13.45
CA PHE A 31 -16.82 17.17 13.59
C PHE A 31 -16.45 15.77 13.05
N TYR A 32 -15.69 15.70 11.95
CA TYR A 32 -15.19 14.44 11.41
C TYR A 32 -14.25 13.76 12.41
N LYS A 33 -13.26 14.50 12.92
CA LYS A 33 -12.29 14.02 13.91
C LYS A 33 -12.98 13.53 15.19
N THR A 34 -13.88 14.33 15.76
CA THR A 34 -14.62 13.98 16.99
C THR A 34 -15.54 12.76 16.81
N ASN A 35 -16.23 12.65 15.67
CA ASN A 35 -17.07 11.47 15.43
C ASN A 35 -16.27 10.19 15.26
N LEU A 36 -15.14 10.27 14.56
CA LEU A 36 -14.21 9.15 14.43
C LEU A 36 -13.71 8.70 15.80
N GLU A 37 -13.22 9.65 16.61
CA GLU A 37 -12.73 9.36 17.95
C GLU A 37 -13.80 8.72 18.84
N ASN A 38 -14.98 9.32 18.90
CA ASN A 38 -16.08 8.81 19.72
C ASN A 38 -16.48 7.39 19.31
N TYR A 39 -16.51 7.13 18.00
CA TYR A 39 -16.85 5.79 17.51
C TYR A 39 -15.76 4.77 17.84
N LEU A 40 -14.49 5.09 17.60
CA LEU A 40 -13.37 4.21 17.91
C LEU A 40 -13.28 3.91 19.39
N ARG A 41 -13.45 4.93 20.24
CA ARG A 41 -13.51 4.79 21.70
C ARG A 41 -14.61 3.81 22.10
N PHE A 42 -15.82 4.03 21.61
CA PHE A 42 -16.97 3.15 21.88
C PHE A 42 -16.73 1.72 21.39
N CYS A 43 -16.20 1.56 20.17
CA CYS A 43 -15.89 0.26 19.58
C CYS A 43 -14.85 -0.51 20.40
N LEU A 44 -13.76 0.13 20.78
CA LEU A 44 -12.68 -0.49 21.54
C LEU A 44 -13.09 -0.76 23.00
N GLU A 45 -13.93 0.08 23.61
CA GLU A 45 -14.54 -0.19 24.92
C GLU A 45 -15.43 -1.45 24.88
N PHE A 46 -16.25 -1.60 23.83
CA PHE A 46 -17.12 -2.77 23.65
C PHE A 46 -16.31 -4.08 23.61
N TYR A 47 -15.15 -4.08 22.94
CA TYR A 47 -14.26 -5.24 22.85
C TYR A 47 -13.20 -5.33 23.97
N ARG A 48 -13.20 -4.38 24.91
CA ARG A 48 -12.21 -4.29 26.01
C ARG A 48 -10.76 -4.19 25.50
N LYS A 49 -10.54 -3.40 24.45
CA LYS A 49 -9.26 -3.14 23.77
C LYS A 49 -8.89 -1.66 23.75
N THR A 50 -9.11 -0.98 24.88
CA THR A 50 -8.94 0.48 25.01
C THR A 50 -7.49 0.94 24.90
N ASP A 51 -6.54 0.05 25.17
CA ASP A 51 -5.10 0.22 24.97
C ASP A 51 -4.73 0.53 23.52
N LEU A 52 -5.54 0.09 22.56
CA LEU A 52 -5.30 0.36 21.14
C LEU A 52 -5.70 1.77 20.71
N LEU A 53 -6.48 2.49 21.52
CA LEU A 53 -7.09 3.76 21.11
C LEU A 53 -6.04 4.85 20.83
N PRO A 54 -5.07 5.14 21.72
CA PRO A 54 -4.08 6.19 21.45
C PRO A 54 -3.26 5.99 20.17
N PRO A 55 -2.60 4.83 19.94
CA PRO A 55 -1.80 4.62 18.72
C PRO A 55 -2.68 4.59 17.47
N LEU A 56 -3.90 4.07 17.56
CA LEU A 56 -4.85 4.08 16.44
C LEU A 56 -5.28 5.50 16.07
N LEU A 57 -5.62 6.35 17.04
CA LEU A 57 -6.00 7.74 16.77
C LEU A 57 -4.84 8.53 16.17
N SER A 58 -3.62 8.32 16.66
CA SER A 58 -2.41 8.94 16.11
C SER A 58 -2.22 8.55 14.64
N LEU A 59 -2.28 7.24 14.34
CA LEU A 59 -2.15 6.73 12.98
C LEU A 59 -3.23 7.26 12.05
N LEU A 60 -4.51 7.15 12.45
CA LEU A 60 -5.62 7.58 11.61
C LEU A 60 -5.64 9.09 11.39
N SER A 61 -5.26 9.89 12.39
CA SER A 61 -5.17 11.35 12.24
C SER A 61 -4.13 11.72 11.19
N THR A 62 -2.94 11.10 11.26
CA THR A 62 -1.87 11.35 10.29
C THR A 62 -2.28 10.96 8.87
N LEU A 63 -2.91 9.78 8.71
CA LEU A 63 -3.39 9.31 7.41
C LEU A 63 -4.53 10.17 6.85
N LEU A 64 -5.45 10.63 7.70
CA LEU A 64 -6.53 11.52 7.30
C LEU A 64 -6.03 12.90 6.88
N GLU A 65 -5.04 13.43 7.60
CA GLU A 65 -4.39 14.70 7.26
C GLU A 65 -3.67 14.59 5.92
N ARG A 66 -2.99 13.46 5.66
CA ARG A 66 -2.39 13.18 4.36
C ARG A 66 -3.42 13.11 3.23
N ALA A 67 -4.44 12.26 3.37
CA ALA A 67 -5.49 12.11 2.36
C ALA A 67 -6.23 13.43 2.07
N TYR A 68 -6.46 14.24 3.11
CA TYR A 68 -7.04 15.58 2.95
C TYR A 68 -6.09 16.55 2.24
N ARG A 69 -4.80 16.53 2.57
CA ARG A 69 -3.76 17.34 1.92
C ARG A 69 -3.62 17.00 0.44
N GLU A 70 -3.65 15.73 0.08
CA GLU A 70 -3.63 15.28 -1.32
C GLU A 70 -4.83 15.81 -2.11
N ASN A 71 -6.04 15.75 -1.53
CA ASN A 71 -7.22 16.35 -2.16
C ASN A 71 -7.07 17.86 -2.37
N CYS A 72 -6.49 18.56 -1.39
CA CYS A 72 -6.25 20.00 -1.48
C CYS A 72 -5.21 20.33 -2.56
N LEU A 73 -4.13 19.54 -2.64
CA LEU A 73 -3.07 19.69 -3.62
C LEU A 73 -3.60 19.50 -5.05
N ASP A 74 -4.32 18.40 -5.30
CA ASP A 74 -4.92 18.14 -6.61
C ASP A 74 -5.96 19.22 -6.97
N SER A 75 -6.77 19.66 -6.01
CA SER A 75 -7.67 20.80 -6.18
C SER A 75 -6.95 22.10 -6.55
N TYR A 76 -5.82 22.39 -5.90
CA TYR A 76 -4.98 23.55 -6.18
C TYR A 76 -4.43 23.48 -7.60
N PHE A 77 -3.90 22.33 -8.01
CA PHE A 77 -3.37 22.10 -9.36
C PHE A 77 -4.47 22.26 -10.42
N LYS A 78 -5.65 21.66 -10.20
CA LYS A 78 -6.82 21.82 -11.07
C LYS A 78 -7.25 23.29 -11.20
N SER A 79 -7.23 24.06 -10.11
CA SER A 79 -7.60 25.48 -10.13
C SER A 79 -6.62 26.35 -10.94
N LYS A 80 -5.35 25.93 -11.04
CA LYS A 80 -4.29 26.61 -11.79
C LYS A 80 -4.09 26.08 -13.21
N GLY A 81 -4.76 24.98 -13.57
CA GLY A 81 -4.57 24.30 -14.84
C GLY A 81 -3.21 23.61 -14.96
N TRP A 82 -2.61 23.24 -13.83
CA TRP A 82 -1.33 22.53 -13.78
C TRP A 82 -1.52 21.03 -13.94
N ASN A 83 -0.55 20.39 -14.59
CA ASN A 83 -0.50 18.94 -14.71
C ASN A 83 0.37 18.39 -13.56
N SER A 84 -0.12 17.38 -12.83
CA SER A 84 0.63 16.70 -11.78
C SER A 84 1.78 15.84 -12.33
N ALA A 85 1.75 15.47 -13.60
CA ALA A 85 2.79 14.66 -14.25
C ALA A 85 3.93 15.47 -14.90
N SER A 86 4.05 16.78 -14.61
CA SER A 86 5.10 17.62 -15.18
C SER A 86 6.36 17.66 -14.31
N ASP A 87 7.53 17.82 -14.94
CA ASP A 87 8.84 17.92 -14.26
C ASP A 87 8.90 19.01 -13.15
N ASP A 88 8.07 20.04 -13.22
CA ASP A 88 7.98 21.12 -12.22
C ASP A 88 7.17 20.74 -10.96
N PHE A 89 6.79 19.47 -10.77
CA PHE A 89 5.89 19.06 -9.68
C PHE A 89 6.42 19.45 -8.30
N ALA A 90 7.70 19.16 -8.02
CA ALA A 90 8.32 19.43 -6.73
C ALA A 90 8.29 20.92 -6.34
N GLU A 91 8.58 21.81 -7.30
CA GLU A 91 8.53 23.27 -7.09
C GLU A 91 7.10 23.74 -6.80
N ARG A 92 6.11 23.23 -7.54
CA ARG A 92 4.69 23.59 -7.36
C ARG A 92 4.09 23.02 -6.08
N GLU A 93 4.55 21.84 -5.67
CA GLU A 93 4.18 21.25 -4.38
C GLU A 93 4.74 22.08 -3.22
N GLU A 94 5.99 22.57 -3.35
CA GLU A 94 6.58 23.48 -2.39
C GLU A 94 5.83 24.82 -2.33
N GLU A 95 5.43 25.38 -3.47
CA GLU A 95 4.56 26.57 -3.53
C GLU A 95 3.26 26.32 -2.76
N PHE A 96 2.61 25.17 -3.00
CA PHE A 96 1.40 24.78 -2.28
C PHE A 96 1.64 24.67 -0.77
N ARG A 97 2.71 24.00 -0.33
CA ARG A 97 3.06 23.87 1.10
C ARG A 97 3.25 25.22 1.78
N ASN A 98 3.82 26.19 1.08
CA ASN A 98 4.09 27.52 1.62
C ASN A 98 2.88 28.46 1.60
N THR A 99 1.91 28.23 0.72
CA THR A 99 0.76 29.13 0.52
C THR A 99 -0.54 28.61 1.13
N TRP A 100 -0.69 27.29 1.27
CA TRP A 100 -1.95 26.71 1.68
C TRP A 100 -2.17 26.79 3.20
N ASP A 101 -3.33 27.31 3.59
CA ASP A 101 -3.75 27.40 4.99
C ASP A 101 -4.67 26.23 5.36
N PHE A 102 -4.20 25.37 6.27
CA PHE A 102 -4.97 24.24 6.80
C PHE A 102 -5.80 24.61 8.05
N SER A 103 -5.76 25.87 8.52
CA SER A 103 -6.40 26.30 9.77
C SER A 103 -7.94 26.31 9.71
N ASP A 104 -8.53 26.56 8.53
CA ASP A 104 -9.98 26.50 8.30
C ASP A 104 -10.36 25.53 7.17
N PRO A 105 -10.48 24.22 7.45
CA PRO A 105 -10.90 23.23 6.47
C PRO A 105 -12.30 23.45 5.89
N LEU A 106 -13.17 24.23 6.54
CA LEU A 106 -14.53 24.45 6.05
C LEU A 106 -14.59 25.46 4.90
N SER A 107 -13.63 26.37 4.82
CA SER A 107 -13.53 27.39 3.76
C SER A 107 -13.40 26.77 2.36
N VAL A 108 -12.62 25.68 2.23
CA VAL A 108 -12.32 25.00 0.96
C VAL A 108 -13.34 23.92 0.59
N ARG A 109 -14.25 23.57 1.50
CA ARG A 109 -15.26 22.52 1.30
C ARG A 109 -16.11 22.71 0.04
N PRO A 110 -16.60 23.91 -0.32
CA PRO A 110 -17.42 24.08 -1.52
C PRO A 110 -16.66 23.72 -2.80
N VAL A 111 -15.41 24.18 -2.92
CA VAL A 111 -14.54 23.95 -4.08
C VAL A 111 -14.23 22.46 -4.23
N LEU A 112 -13.79 21.82 -3.14
CA LEU A 112 -13.48 20.39 -3.16
C LEU A 112 -14.71 19.54 -3.52
N LYS A 113 -15.88 19.92 -3.02
CA LYS A 113 -17.14 19.23 -3.32
C LYS A 113 -17.56 19.38 -4.78
N GLU A 114 -17.41 20.58 -5.34
CA GLU A 114 -17.73 20.87 -6.75
C GLU A 114 -16.82 20.07 -7.70
N GLN A 115 -15.55 19.93 -7.35
CA GLN A 115 -14.57 19.14 -8.08
C GLN A 115 -14.69 17.62 -7.85
N GLY A 116 -15.63 17.18 -7.00
CA GLY A 116 -15.93 15.76 -6.78
C GLY A 116 -14.97 15.04 -5.84
N PHE A 117 -14.19 15.76 -5.03
CA PHE A 117 -13.31 15.14 -4.04
C PHE A 117 -14.09 14.57 -2.85
N TYR A 118 -13.61 13.45 -2.31
CA TYR A 118 -14.13 12.88 -1.08
C TYR A 118 -13.00 12.49 -0.11
N LEU A 119 -13.39 12.42 1.16
CA LEU A 119 -12.62 11.81 2.24
C LEU A 119 -13.53 10.83 2.95
N LYS A 120 -13.21 9.53 2.86
CA LYS A 120 -14.08 8.47 3.37
C LYS A 120 -13.31 7.55 4.30
N THR A 121 -13.84 7.36 5.50
CA THR A 121 -13.35 6.36 6.46
C THR A 121 -14.40 5.27 6.65
N THR A 122 -14.05 4.04 6.32
CA THR A 122 -14.88 2.85 6.55
C THR A 122 -14.29 2.08 7.73
N ILE A 123 -15.11 1.71 8.69
CA ILE A 123 -14.70 0.97 9.88
C ILE A 123 -15.53 -0.29 9.98
N SER A 124 -14.85 -1.43 9.97
CA SER A 124 -15.42 -2.76 10.11
C SER A 124 -14.84 -3.42 11.35
N HIS A 125 -15.67 -4.11 12.13
CA HIS A 125 -15.24 -4.67 13.40
C HIS A 125 -15.94 -6.00 13.66
N ASN A 126 -15.26 -6.88 14.38
CA ASN A 126 -15.82 -8.14 14.84
C ASN A 126 -15.12 -8.54 16.16
N GLN A 127 -15.39 -9.75 16.65
CA GLN A 127 -14.77 -10.24 17.89
C GLN A 127 -13.28 -10.52 17.77
N THR A 128 -12.76 -10.63 16.55
CA THR A 128 -11.37 -11.00 16.29
C THR A 128 -10.50 -9.78 15.97
N GLY A 129 -11.07 -8.66 15.53
CA GLY A 129 -10.33 -7.44 15.26
C GLY A 129 -11.15 -6.28 14.69
N LEU A 130 -10.41 -5.25 14.27
CA LEU A 130 -10.89 -3.98 13.73
C LEU A 130 -10.16 -3.67 12.43
N ALA A 131 -10.89 -3.36 11.37
CA ALA A 131 -10.36 -2.87 10.11
C ALA A 131 -10.84 -1.44 9.86
N VAL A 132 -9.93 -0.55 9.47
CA VAL A 132 -10.21 0.84 9.11
C VAL A 132 -9.64 1.11 7.72
N GLU A 133 -10.47 1.61 6.82
CA GLU A 133 -10.05 2.03 5.48
C GLU A 133 -10.25 3.54 5.36
N ILE A 134 -9.20 4.28 5.02
CA ILE A 134 -9.26 5.70 4.65
C ILE A 134 -9.04 5.78 3.15
N SER A 135 -9.92 6.50 2.46
CA SER A 135 -9.83 6.65 1.01
C SER A 135 -10.11 8.07 0.53
N ASN A 136 -9.41 8.44 -0.53
CA ASN A 136 -9.57 9.67 -1.29
C ASN A 136 -9.34 9.41 -2.78
N ASN A 137 -9.68 10.39 -3.61
CA ASN A 137 -9.61 10.33 -5.07
C ASN A 137 -8.78 11.47 -5.67
N ALA A 138 -7.77 11.93 -4.92
CA ALA A 138 -6.76 12.82 -5.45
C ALA A 138 -5.99 12.12 -6.57
N ILE A 139 -5.55 12.87 -7.57
CA ILE A 139 -4.56 12.40 -8.53
C ILE A 139 -3.19 12.85 -8.02
N ILE A 140 -2.35 11.91 -7.60
CA ILE A 140 -0.96 12.21 -7.24
C ILE A 140 0.01 11.61 -8.27
N PRO A 141 1.22 12.16 -8.43
CA PRO A 141 2.21 11.60 -9.34
C PRO A 141 2.70 10.23 -8.86
N LEU A 142 3.11 9.39 -9.81
CA LEU A 142 3.65 8.05 -9.52
C LEU A 142 4.87 8.12 -8.59
N GLU A 143 5.76 9.09 -8.78
CA GLU A 143 6.93 9.32 -7.92
C GLU A 143 6.52 9.52 -6.45
N SER A 144 5.45 10.30 -6.19
CA SER A 144 4.92 10.50 -4.84
C SER A 144 4.28 9.25 -4.24
N GLU A 145 3.73 8.34 -5.06
CA GLU A 145 3.25 7.03 -4.61
C GLU A 145 4.41 6.10 -4.24
N GLU A 146 5.47 6.10 -5.05
CA GLU A 146 6.70 5.33 -4.81
C GLU A 146 7.39 5.78 -3.53
N ASP A 147 7.55 7.11 -3.34
CA ASP A 147 8.12 7.71 -2.14
C ASP A 147 7.32 7.35 -0.87
N LEU A 148 5.98 7.41 -0.95
CA LEU A 148 5.13 6.99 0.16
C LEU A 148 5.31 5.50 0.47
N THR A 149 5.36 4.66 -0.56
CA THR A 149 5.50 3.21 -0.40
C THR A 149 6.83 2.86 0.25
N GLU A 150 7.91 3.50 -0.19
CA GLU A 150 9.24 3.36 0.41
C GLU A 150 9.24 3.85 1.86
N TYR A 151 8.69 5.03 2.13
CA TYR A 151 8.57 5.58 3.47
C TYR A 151 7.82 4.63 4.41
N LEU A 152 6.66 4.11 3.98
CA LEU A 152 5.87 3.15 4.77
C LEU A 152 6.64 1.85 5.03
N SER A 153 7.44 1.39 4.07
CA SER A 153 8.29 0.21 4.21
C SER A 153 9.36 0.42 5.30
N ARG A 154 10.07 1.54 5.25
CA ARG A 154 11.09 1.92 6.25
C ARG A 154 10.47 2.16 7.63
N ALA A 155 9.35 2.88 7.69
CA ALA A 155 8.64 3.18 8.94
C ALA A 155 8.17 1.93 9.69
N LYS A 156 7.83 0.86 8.97
CA LYS A 156 7.52 -0.45 9.59
C LYS A 156 8.76 -1.10 10.23
N SER A 157 9.97 -0.78 9.79
CA SER A 157 11.19 -1.37 10.34
C SER A 157 11.67 -0.70 11.64
N TYR A 158 11.34 0.58 11.85
CA TYR A 158 11.88 1.40 12.95
C TYR A 158 11.62 0.83 14.35
N GLN A 159 12.66 0.62 15.15
CA GLN A 159 12.51 0.15 16.53
C GLN A 159 12.22 1.29 17.50
N ASN A 160 12.70 2.48 17.17
CA ASN A 160 12.52 3.69 17.96
C ASN A 160 12.46 4.90 17.04
N ILE A 161 12.08 6.05 17.59
CA ILE A 161 11.89 7.27 16.79
C ILE A 161 13.20 7.89 16.30
N SER A 162 14.35 7.56 16.90
CA SER A 162 15.64 8.11 16.46
C SER A 162 16.01 7.61 15.07
N GLU A 163 15.67 6.36 14.73
CA GLU A 163 15.91 5.75 13.41
C GLU A 163 15.20 6.53 12.28
N TYR A 164 14.06 7.17 12.56
CA TYR A 164 13.40 8.07 11.60
C TYR A 164 14.30 9.25 11.23
N TYR A 165 14.94 9.89 12.20
CA TYR A 165 15.80 11.04 11.96
C TYR A 165 17.13 10.67 11.30
N GLU A 166 17.57 9.40 11.43
CA GLU A 166 18.72 8.88 10.70
C GLU A 166 18.41 8.75 9.20
N ASP A 167 17.21 8.31 8.85
CA ASP A 167 16.76 8.18 7.46
C ASP A 167 16.30 9.50 6.83
N TYR A 168 15.74 10.42 7.64
CA TYR A 168 15.20 11.71 7.21
C TYR A 168 15.83 12.90 7.96
N PRO A 169 17.16 13.12 7.82
CA PRO A 169 17.86 14.19 8.55
C PRO A 169 17.41 15.59 8.11
N PHE A 170 16.79 15.72 6.94
CA PHE A 170 16.29 16.98 6.40
C PHE A 170 14.93 17.39 7.01
N ASP A 171 14.20 16.47 7.63
CA ASP A 171 12.94 16.77 8.32
C ASP A 171 13.20 17.12 9.79
N GLU A 172 13.98 18.19 10.02
CA GLU A 172 14.37 18.63 11.37
C GLU A 172 13.16 18.97 12.27
N GLU A 173 12.04 19.39 11.67
CA GLU A 173 10.80 19.72 12.37
C GLU A 173 9.89 18.49 12.60
N GLY A 174 10.23 17.33 12.01
CA GLY A 174 9.45 16.10 12.12
C GLY A 174 8.05 16.22 11.51
N LYS A 175 7.89 16.95 10.39
CA LYS A 175 6.59 17.14 9.73
C LYS A 175 5.95 15.83 9.28
N GLU A 176 6.76 14.85 8.89
CA GLU A 176 6.29 13.54 8.42
C GLU A 176 6.51 12.43 9.47
N ILE A 177 6.82 12.80 10.72
CA ILE A 177 7.14 11.84 11.80
C ILE A 177 5.92 11.04 12.29
N GLY A 178 4.71 11.56 12.09
CA GLY A 178 3.50 11.05 12.72
C GLY A 178 3.22 9.57 12.41
N LEU A 179 3.52 9.12 11.18
CA LEU A 179 3.34 7.73 10.78
C LEU A 179 4.36 6.81 11.46
N ALA A 180 5.65 7.17 11.41
CA ALA A 180 6.72 6.45 12.09
C ALA A 180 6.46 6.32 13.60
N LEU A 181 6.11 7.42 14.26
CA LEU A 181 5.78 7.43 15.69
C LEU A 181 4.61 6.49 16.00
N SER A 182 3.54 6.55 15.21
CA SER A 182 2.36 5.70 15.44
C SER A 182 2.69 4.22 15.31
N LEU A 183 3.52 3.84 14.34
CA LEU A 183 3.96 2.44 14.15
C LEU A 183 4.88 1.97 15.28
N VAL A 184 5.77 2.83 15.79
CA VAL A 184 6.58 2.54 16.99
C VAL A 184 5.69 2.32 18.21
N GLN A 185 4.68 3.16 18.45
CA GLN A 185 3.73 2.99 19.55
C GLN A 185 2.99 1.64 19.48
N PHE A 186 2.63 1.18 18.27
CA PHE A 186 2.04 -0.16 18.09
C PHE A 186 3.02 -1.28 18.49
N LYS A 187 4.31 -1.13 18.18
CA LYS A 187 5.34 -2.10 18.60
C LYS A 187 5.51 -2.14 20.12
N GLU A 188 5.46 -0.99 20.79
CA GLU A 188 5.57 -0.89 22.25
C GLU A 188 4.46 -1.67 22.98
N ILE A 189 3.27 -1.74 22.38
CA ILE A 189 2.14 -2.56 22.89
C ILE A 189 2.11 -3.99 22.32
N GLY A 190 3.18 -4.42 21.63
CA GLY A 190 3.35 -5.78 21.13
C GLY A 190 2.66 -6.08 19.80
N ILE A 191 2.17 -5.07 19.08
CA ILE A 191 1.53 -5.23 17.77
C ILE A 191 2.57 -5.02 16.67
N LYS A 192 2.66 -6.00 15.76
CA LYS A 192 3.55 -5.90 14.59
C LYS A 192 3.06 -4.79 13.65
N PRO A 193 3.95 -4.02 13.02
CA PRO A 193 3.61 -2.86 12.19
C PRO A 193 3.02 -3.21 10.81
N ASN A 194 2.86 -4.50 10.49
CA ASN A 194 2.21 -4.99 9.27
C ASN A 194 0.68 -4.78 9.24
N ILE A 195 0.17 -4.00 10.19
CA ILE A 195 -1.24 -3.59 10.30
C ILE A 195 -1.63 -2.58 9.22
N LEU A 196 -0.69 -1.83 8.64
CA LEU A 196 -0.95 -0.77 7.67
C LEU A 196 -0.57 -1.20 6.25
N ARG A 197 -1.48 -0.97 5.30
CA ARG A 197 -1.26 -1.12 3.85
C ARG A 197 -1.76 0.12 3.12
N TYR A 198 -1.16 0.35 1.96
CA TYR A 198 -1.51 1.43 1.05
C TYR A 198 -1.64 0.81 -0.35
N ASP A 199 -2.78 1.04 -0.98
CA ASP A 199 -3.11 0.52 -2.31
C ASP A 199 -3.75 1.66 -3.13
N THR A 200 -3.64 1.58 -4.46
CA THR A 200 -4.24 2.55 -5.41
C THR A 200 -5.26 1.92 -6.38
N PRO A 201 -6.29 1.19 -5.89
CA PRO A 201 -7.26 0.53 -6.76
C PRO A 201 -8.03 1.54 -7.63
N GLU A 202 -8.01 1.34 -8.94
CA GLU A 202 -8.74 2.17 -9.92
C GLU A 202 -8.38 3.67 -9.84
N GLY A 203 -7.16 4.00 -9.37
CA GLY A 203 -6.70 5.38 -9.19
C GLY A 203 -7.25 6.07 -7.93
N MET A 204 -7.87 5.32 -7.01
CA MET A 204 -8.24 5.82 -5.68
C MET A 204 -7.17 5.45 -4.67
N HIS A 205 -6.72 6.40 -3.85
CA HIS A 205 -5.79 6.11 -2.77
C HIS A 205 -6.54 5.51 -1.58
N VAL A 206 -6.07 4.35 -1.12
CA VAL A 206 -6.69 3.62 -0.01
C VAL A 206 -5.62 3.19 1.00
N PHE A 207 -5.72 3.74 2.22
CA PHE A 207 -5.00 3.23 3.37
C PHE A 207 -5.87 2.23 4.12
N ARG A 208 -5.37 1.02 4.32
CA ARG A 208 -6.05 -0.04 5.08
C ARG A 208 -5.27 -0.36 6.35
N ILE A 209 -5.94 -0.25 7.49
CA ILE A 209 -5.42 -0.59 8.81
C ILE A 209 -6.19 -1.82 9.31
N GLU A 210 -5.49 -2.88 9.68
CA GLU A 210 -6.06 -4.12 10.20
C GLU A 210 -5.46 -4.45 11.56
N LEU A 211 -6.26 -4.29 12.62
CA LEU A 211 -5.85 -4.50 14.01
C LEU A 211 -6.43 -5.82 14.56
N PRO A 212 -5.57 -6.81 14.84
CA PRO A 212 -6.00 -8.03 15.52
C PRO A 212 -6.27 -7.77 17.01
N PHE A 213 -7.39 -8.27 17.52
CA PHE A 213 -7.68 -8.31 18.97
C PHE A 213 -7.09 -9.54 19.67
N GLY A 214 -6.61 -10.50 18.89
CA GLY A 214 -5.92 -11.71 19.36
C GLY A 214 -5.55 -12.61 18.19
N GLU A 215 -5.05 -13.81 18.50
CA GLU A 215 -4.51 -14.75 17.51
C GLU A 215 -5.54 -15.30 16.51
N LYS A 216 -6.84 -15.15 16.81
CA LYS A 216 -7.93 -15.58 15.92
C LYS A 216 -8.32 -14.54 14.86
N TYR A 217 -7.61 -13.42 14.78
CA TYR A 217 -7.84 -12.46 13.72
C TYR A 217 -7.36 -13.03 12.39
N GLU A 218 -8.23 -12.95 11.38
CA GLU A 218 -7.86 -13.23 10.00
C GLU A 218 -7.91 -11.91 9.23
N SER A 219 -6.74 -11.47 8.78
CA SER A 219 -6.57 -10.32 7.89
C SER A 219 -7.29 -10.53 6.56
N LEU A 220 -7.57 -9.46 5.81
CA LEU A 220 -8.15 -9.60 4.47
C LEU A 220 -7.25 -10.44 3.56
N VAL A 221 -5.93 -10.33 3.69
CA VAL A 221 -4.98 -11.13 2.89
C VAL A 221 -5.05 -12.59 3.28
N GLU A 222 -5.01 -12.94 4.57
CA GLU A 222 -5.18 -14.34 4.97
C GLU A 222 -6.53 -14.89 4.53
N ARG A 223 -7.58 -14.05 4.49
CA ARG A 223 -8.88 -14.44 3.94
C ARG A 223 -8.83 -14.64 2.44
N ILE A 224 -8.18 -13.75 1.68
CA ILE A 224 -8.00 -13.85 0.22
C ILE A 224 -7.12 -15.05 -0.15
N GLU A 225 -6.03 -15.28 0.59
CA GLU A 225 -5.13 -16.43 0.42
C GLU A 225 -5.86 -17.75 0.72
N LYS A 226 -6.75 -17.76 1.72
CA LYS A 226 -7.62 -18.91 2.02
C LYS A 226 -8.84 -18.99 1.11
N ASP A 227 -9.17 -17.94 0.36
CA ASP A 227 -10.30 -17.92 -0.56
C ASP A 227 -9.87 -18.67 -1.83
N GLU A 228 -10.08 -19.98 -1.84
CA GLU A 228 -9.78 -20.85 -2.99
C GLU A 228 -10.42 -20.34 -4.31
N GLU A 229 -11.48 -19.53 -4.22
CA GLU A 229 -12.19 -18.96 -5.38
C GLU A 229 -11.48 -17.73 -5.99
N LEU A 230 -10.55 -17.07 -5.29
CA LEU A 230 -9.86 -15.84 -5.76
C LEU A 230 -8.39 -16.02 -6.10
N LEU A 231 -7.80 -17.20 -5.90
CA LEU A 231 -6.45 -17.48 -6.40
C LEU A 231 -6.49 -17.48 -7.94
N PRO A 232 -5.92 -16.47 -8.64
CA PRO A 232 -5.95 -16.42 -10.10
C PRO A 232 -5.10 -17.52 -10.72
N PHE A 233 -4.30 -18.20 -9.90
CA PHE A 233 -3.56 -19.40 -10.24
C PHE A 233 -3.84 -20.43 -9.17
N PRO A 234 -4.46 -21.58 -9.51
CA PRO A 234 -4.59 -22.65 -8.52
C PRO A 234 -3.19 -23.08 -8.07
N GLU A 235 -3.04 -23.49 -6.82
CA GLU A 235 -1.80 -24.05 -6.24
C GLU A 235 -1.39 -25.41 -6.87
N TYR A 236 -1.61 -25.59 -8.16
CA TYR A 236 -0.92 -26.62 -8.91
C TYR A 236 0.47 -26.09 -9.26
N PHE A 237 1.48 -26.91 -8.96
CA PHE A 237 2.90 -26.80 -9.32
C PHE A 237 3.86 -26.26 -8.24
N ILE A 238 3.72 -26.76 -7.01
CA ILE A 238 4.89 -27.41 -6.38
C ILE A 238 4.45 -28.79 -5.92
N LYS A 239 4.60 -29.79 -6.80
CA LYS A 239 4.69 -31.17 -6.30
C LYS A 239 6.03 -31.25 -5.58
N GLU A 240 6.00 -31.40 -4.26
CA GLU A 240 7.19 -31.68 -3.44
C GLU A 240 7.89 -33.01 -3.82
N ASP A 241 7.35 -33.76 -4.79
CA ASP A 241 7.87 -35.04 -5.29
C ASP A 241 8.44 -35.01 -6.73
N GLU A 242 8.50 -33.86 -7.42
CA GLU A 242 9.32 -33.80 -8.64
C GLU A 242 10.78 -33.65 -8.24
N ILE A 243 11.45 -34.80 -8.07
CA ILE A 243 12.90 -34.89 -8.23
C ILE A 243 13.18 -34.33 -9.62
N LEU A 244 13.55 -33.05 -9.69
CA LEU A 244 14.13 -32.45 -10.89
C LEU A 244 15.37 -33.29 -11.22
N GLU A 245 15.23 -34.23 -12.15
CA GLU A 245 16.38 -34.96 -12.65
C GLU A 245 17.40 -33.91 -13.10
N PRO A 246 18.65 -33.99 -12.61
CA PRO A 246 19.65 -32.98 -12.94
C PRO A 246 19.77 -32.88 -14.46
N TRP A 247 19.74 -31.63 -14.95
CA TRP A 247 19.75 -31.30 -16.37
C TRP A 247 20.82 -32.09 -17.12
N LYS A 248 20.45 -32.60 -18.31
CA LYS A 248 21.38 -33.41 -19.10
C LYS A 248 22.50 -32.51 -19.61
N LEU A 249 23.70 -32.74 -19.10
CA LEU A 249 24.89 -32.04 -19.55
C LEU A 249 25.34 -32.55 -20.92
N SER A 250 25.48 -31.63 -21.88
CA SER A 250 25.91 -31.90 -23.26
C SER A 250 27.16 -31.10 -23.60
N THR A 251 28.10 -31.71 -24.32
CA THR A 251 29.34 -31.01 -24.72
C THR A 251 29.15 -30.34 -26.08
N CYS A 252 29.31 -29.02 -26.11
CA CYS A 252 29.35 -28.24 -27.34
C CYS A 252 30.52 -28.67 -28.20
N LYS A 253 30.26 -29.11 -29.43
CA LYS A 253 31.30 -29.53 -30.38
C LYS A 253 32.07 -28.34 -30.99
N HIS A 254 31.56 -27.12 -30.83
CA HIS A 254 32.23 -25.89 -31.28
C HIS A 254 33.25 -25.33 -30.29
N CYS A 255 32.91 -25.22 -29.00
CA CYS A 255 33.81 -24.65 -27.99
C CYS A 255 34.33 -25.66 -26.96
N GLY A 256 33.90 -26.92 -27.03
CA GLY A 256 34.29 -27.98 -26.10
C GLY A 256 33.69 -27.85 -24.69
N ARG A 257 32.86 -26.83 -24.43
CA ARG A 257 32.25 -26.62 -23.11
C ARG A 257 31.11 -27.61 -22.87
N THR A 258 31.08 -28.16 -21.68
CA THR A 258 29.91 -28.89 -21.17
C THR A 258 28.88 -27.88 -20.70
N VAL A 259 27.67 -27.95 -21.26
CA VAL A 259 26.57 -27.03 -21.01
C VAL A 259 25.29 -27.81 -20.70
N ASP A 260 24.39 -27.14 -19.99
CA ASP A 260 23.03 -27.60 -19.72
C ASP A 260 22.22 -27.72 -21.04
N ASP A 261 21.32 -28.69 -21.12
CA ASP A 261 20.50 -28.95 -22.31
C ASP A 261 19.61 -27.77 -22.70
N ARG A 262 19.20 -26.92 -21.74
CA ARG A 262 18.42 -25.70 -22.00
C ARG A 262 19.15 -24.69 -22.89
N ILE A 263 20.48 -24.75 -22.92
CA ILE A 263 21.32 -23.87 -23.73
C ILE A 263 22.14 -24.64 -24.77
N PHE A 264 21.79 -25.91 -25.05
CA PHE A 264 22.42 -26.75 -26.05
C PHE A 264 21.45 -27.07 -27.18
N PHE A 265 21.86 -26.77 -28.41
CA PHE A 265 21.13 -27.10 -29.62
C PHE A 265 21.79 -28.30 -30.28
N PRO A 266 21.12 -29.47 -30.38
CA PRO A 266 21.69 -30.65 -31.05
C PRO A 266 21.96 -30.40 -32.54
N VAL A 267 21.15 -29.52 -33.15
CA VAL A 267 21.18 -29.07 -34.54
C VAL A 267 20.92 -27.57 -34.52
N VAL A 268 21.58 -26.83 -35.39
CA VAL A 268 21.38 -25.38 -35.52
C VAL A 268 19.92 -25.12 -35.97
N PRO A 269 19.14 -24.30 -35.23
CA PRO A 269 17.77 -23.98 -35.63
C PRO A 269 17.72 -23.30 -37.01
N ILE A 270 16.82 -23.76 -37.87
CA ILE A 270 16.72 -23.34 -39.29
C ILE A 270 16.24 -21.88 -39.43
N ASP A 271 15.56 -21.39 -38.41
CA ASP A 271 14.94 -20.07 -38.29
C ASP A 271 15.89 -18.97 -37.78
N VAL A 272 17.16 -19.32 -37.47
CA VAL A 272 18.16 -18.37 -36.99
C VAL A 272 18.92 -17.74 -38.17
N PRO A 273 18.83 -16.41 -38.40
CA PRO A 273 19.53 -15.75 -39.49
C PRO A 273 21.02 -15.59 -39.15
N LEU A 274 21.87 -16.42 -39.75
CA LEU A 274 23.32 -16.36 -39.53
C LEU A 274 23.95 -15.21 -40.34
N ARG A 275 24.65 -14.29 -39.66
CA ARG A 275 25.35 -13.14 -40.27
C ARG A 275 26.59 -13.53 -41.06
N ILE A 276 27.20 -14.68 -40.75
CA ILE A 276 28.44 -15.16 -41.37
C ILE A 276 28.14 -16.45 -42.13
N VAL A 277 28.04 -16.32 -43.45
CA VAL A 277 27.81 -17.44 -44.37
C VAL A 277 29.17 -18.02 -44.76
N SER A 278 29.61 -19.10 -44.09
CA SER A 278 30.30 -20.20 -44.80
C SER A 278 30.66 -21.45 -44.01
N ASP A 279 30.78 -21.50 -42.68
CA ASP A 279 31.42 -22.68 -42.05
C ASP A 279 30.81 -23.17 -40.72
N LEU A 280 29.51 -22.95 -40.48
CA LEU A 280 28.83 -23.61 -39.35
C LEU A 280 28.17 -24.91 -39.84
N PRO A 281 28.69 -26.10 -39.48
CA PRO A 281 28.06 -27.35 -39.83
C PRO A 281 26.72 -27.47 -39.09
N MET A 282 25.62 -27.41 -39.84
CA MET A 282 24.25 -27.36 -39.32
C MET A 282 23.89 -28.58 -38.46
N ASP A 283 24.57 -29.70 -38.67
CA ASP A 283 24.28 -31.01 -38.06
C ASP A 283 25.05 -31.25 -36.76
N VAL A 284 25.66 -30.21 -36.18
CA VAL A 284 26.60 -30.31 -35.06
C VAL A 284 26.05 -29.63 -33.80
N GLY A 285 26.12 -30.35 -32.68
CA GLY A 285 25.69 -29.85 -31.37
C GLY A 285 26.45 -28.60 -30.92
N ILE A 286 25.73 -27.49 -30.76
CA ILE A 286 26.25 -26.16 -30.47
C ILE A 286 25.57 -25.56 -29.24
N CYS A 287 26.30 -24.82 -28.40
CA CYS A 287 25.68 -24.08 -27.29
C CYS A 287 25.17 -22.71 -27.72
N ALA A 288 24.19 -22.17 -27.00
CA ALA A 288 23.56 -20.88 -27.26
C ALA A 288 24.57 -19.72 -27.38
N TRP A 289 25.62 -19.72 -26.56
CA TRP A 289 26.68 -18.70 -26.61
C TRP A 289 27.54 -18.77 -27.88
N CYS A 290 27.79 -19.98 -28.38
CA CYS A 290 28.49 -20.13 -29.66
C CYS A 290 27.57 -19.70 -30.80
N LEU A 291 26.31 -20.12 -30.77
CA LEU A 291 25.33 -19.75 -31.79
C LEU A 291 25.11 -18.23 -31.85
N SER A 292 25.01 -17.56 -30.70
CA SER A 292 24.81 -16.10 -30.64
C SER A 292 25.96 -15.29 -31.24
N SER A 293 27.15 -15.88 -31.39
CA SER A 293 28.29 -15.22 -32.04
C SER A 293 28.14 -15.18 -33.57
N TYR A 294 27.20 -15.95 -34.14
CA TYR A 294 26.91 -16.01 -35.57
C TYR A 294 25.56 -15.34 -35.95
N ILE A 295 24.77 -14.87 -34.98
CA ILE A 295 23.51 -14.11 -35.17
C ILE A 295 23.80 -12.61 -35.24
#